data_AF-A0AAV6W9M1-F1
#
_entry.id   AF-A0AAV6W9M1-F1
#
_cell.length_a   1.000
_cell.length_b   1.000
_cell.length_c   1.000
_cell.angle_alpha   90.00
_cell.angle_beta   90.00
_cell.angle_gamma   90.00
#
_symmetry.space_group_name_H-M   'P 1'
#
loop_
_entity.id
_entity.type
_entity.pdbx_description
1 polymer ?
#
loop_
_entity_poly.entity_id
_entity_poly.type
_entity_poly.pdbx_seq_one_letter_code
_entity_poly.pdbx_strand_id
1 'polypeptide(L)'
;MGLRGFEVIDDAKSQLEALCPAVVSCADILALAARDAVDLSGGPSWGVPSGRRDGRISVSSEATSLPSPLDSVGIQKQKFTVKGLDEHDLVTLAVILRV
;
A
#
# COMPACT_ATOMS: atom_id res chain seq x y z
N MET A 1 -9.78 -6.13 -12.91
CA MET A 1 -10.03 -5.07 -11.90
C MET A 1 -8.75 -4.26 -11.77
N GLY A 2 -8.79 -2.94 -11.97
CA GLY A 2 -7.61 -2.05 -11.89
C GLY A 2 -7.59 -1.24 -10.60
N LEU A 3 -6.52 -0.48 -10.39
CA LEU A 3 -6.36 0.45 -9.26
C LEU A 3 -7.37 1.62 -9.36
N ARG A 4 -7.79 2.15 -8.20
CA ARG A 4 -8.69 3.31 -8.04
C ARG A 4 -8.25 4.14 -6.84
N GLY A 5 -8.83 5.34 -6.67
CA GLY A 5 -8.59 6.20 -5.51
C GLY A 5 -7.39 7.13 -5.65
N PHE A 6 -6.91 7.36 -6.88
CA PHE A 6 -5.82 8.30 -7.15
C PHE A 6 -6.22 9.73 -6.80
N GLU A 7 -7.47 10.08 -7.09
CA GLU A 7 -8.08 11.37 -6.81
C GLU A 7 -8.08 11.73 -5.32
N VAL A 8 -8.22 10.73 -4.44
CA VAL A 8 -8.18 10.93 -2.98
C VAL A 8 -6.76 11.27 -2.51
N ILE A 9 -5.75 10.63 -3.12
CA ILE A 9 -4.35 10.88 -2.81
C ILE A 9 -3.91 12.25 -3.32
N ASP A 10 -4.35 12.64 -4.53
CA ASP A 10 -4.06 13.95 -5.11
C ASP A 10 -4.68 15.08 -4.27
N ASP A 11 -5.94 14.91 -3.83
CA ASP A 11 -6.60 15.88 -2.96
C ASP A 11 -5.87 16.02 -1.62
N ALA A 12 -5.55 14.91 -0.95
CA ALA A 12 -4.78 14.92 0.29
C ALA A 12 -3.40 15.60 0.13
N LYS A 13 -2.70 15.31 -0.98
CA LYS A 13 -1.41 15.95 -1.30
C LYS A 13 -1.58 17.45 -1.51
N SER A 14 -2.62 17.88 -2.22
CA SER A 14 -2.86 19.31 -2.48
C SER A 14 -3.09 20.11 -1.20
N GLN A 15 -3.87 19.56 -0.26
CA GLN A 15 -4.14 20.18 1.04
C GLN A 15 -2.87 20.24 1.90
N LEU A 16 -2.09 19.16 1.91
CA LEU A 16 -0.83 19.11 2.66
C LEU A 16 0.22 20.07 2.08
N GLU A 17 0.31 20.22 0.77
CA GLU A 17 1.24 21.18 0.14
C GLU A 17 0.83 22.63 0.41
N ALA A 18 -0.46 22.92 0.56
CA ALA A 18 -0.92 24.26 0.96
C ALA A 18 -0.54 24.61 2.41
N LEU A 19 -0.45 23.61 3.30
CA LEU A 19 -0.13 23.79 4.72
C LEU A 19 1.37 23.68 5.01
N CYS A 20 2.04 22.73 4.38
CA CYS A 20 3.45 22.39 4.61
C CYS A 20 4.15 21.99 3.29
N PRO A 21 4.55 22.99 2.47
CA PRO A 21 5.12 22.75 1.15
C PRO A 21 6.36 21.85 1.19
N ALA A 22 6.38 20.82 0.34
CA ALA A 22 7.48 19.88 0.16
C ALA A 22 7.95 19.14 1.44
N VAL A 23 7.07 19.00 2.45
CA VAL A 23 7.41 18.30 3.70
C VAL A 23 6.97 16.83 3.67
N VAL A 24 5.74 16.54 3.24
CA VAL A 24 5.15 15.20 3.33
C VAL A 24 5.27 14.46 1.99
N SER A 25 5.87 13.27 1.98
CA SER A 25 6.01 12.46 0.76
C SER A 25 4.70 11.79 0.35
N CYS A 26 4.53 11.54 -0.95
CA CYS A 26 3.38 10.77 -1.45
C CYS A 26 3.39 9.33 -0.91
N ALA A 27 4.59 8.77 -0.70
CA ALA A 27 4.75 7.46 -0.09
C ALA A 27 4.21 7.39 1.35
N ASP A 28 4.40 8.44 2.16
CA ASP A 28 3.83 8.50 3.51
C ASP A 28 2.32 8.77 3.50
N ILE A 29 1.82 9.59 2.56
CA ILE A 29 0.38 9.80 2.37
C ILE A 29 -0.32 8.48 2.07
N LEU A 30 0.22 7.67 1.15
CA LEU A 30 -0.34 6.36 0.82
C LEU A 30 -0.36 5.41 2.03
N ALA A 31 0.71 5.38 2.82
CA ALA A 31 0.80 4.52 4.00
C ALA A 31 -0.19 4.94 5.10
N LEU A 32 -0.35 6.25 5.33
CA LEU A 32 -1.31 6.79 6.29
C LEU A 32 -2.75 6.58 5.82
N ALA A 33 -3.04 6.85 4.54
CA ALA A 33 -4.37 6.64 3.96
C ALA A 33 -4.80 5.17 4.03
N ALA A 34 -3.88 4.22 3.81
CA ALA A 34 -4.18 2.80 3.97
C ALA A 34 -4.56 2.44 5.41
N ARG A 35 -3.85 3.00 6.41
CA ARG A 35 -4.19 2.80 7.83
C ARG A 35 -5.54 3.41 8.16
N ASP A 36 -5.77 4.66 7.75
CA ASP A 36 -7.01 5.39 8.01
C ASP A 36 -8.21 4.68 7.37
N ALA A 37 -8.04 4.11 6.16
CA ALA A 37 -9.09 3.32 5.50
C ALA A 37 -9.47 2.06 6.28
N VAL A 38 -8.48 1.36 6.89
CA VAL A 38 -8.75 0.19 7.74
C VAL A 38 -9.48 0.61 9.02
N ASP A 39 -9.04 1.69 9.67
CA ASP A 39 -9.66 2.23 10.89
C ASP A 39 -11.12 2.64 10.64
N LEU A 40 -11.37 3.39 9.56
CA LEU A 40 -12.71 3.80 9.13
C LEU A 40 -13.63 2.63 8.77
N SER A 41 -13.05 1.48 8.37
CA SER A 41 -13.78 0.25 8.07
C SER A 41 -14.03 -0.61 9.32
N GLY A 42 -13.70 -0.12 10.51
CA GLY A 42 -13.86 -0.84 11.79
C GLY A 42 -12.73 -1.82 12.09
N GLY A 43 -11.62 -1.74 11.34
CA GLY A 43 -10.41 -2.51 11.59
C GLY A 43 -9.53 -1.90 12.70
N PRO A 44 -8.38 -2.53 12.99
CA PRO A 44 -7.44 -2.00 13.97
C PRO A 44 -6.76 -0.73 13.46
N SER A 45 -6.48 0.19 14.36
CA SER A 45 -5.59 1.33 14.11
C SER A 45 -4.18 1.01 14.61
N TRP A 46 -3.16 1.50 13.91
CA TRP A 46 -1.76 1.37 14.32
C TRP A 46 -0.99 2.66 14.04
N GLY A 47 0.15 2.83 14.73
CA GLY A 47 1.07 3.93 14.43
C GLY A 47 1.84 3.63 13.16
N VAL A 48 1.74 4.51 12.15
CA VAL A 48 2.46 4.36 10.88
C VAL A 48 3.82 5.06 10.99
N PRO A 49 4.96 4.35 10.87
CA PRO A 49 6.26 4.99 10.77
C PRO A 49 6.31 5.86 9.51
N SER A 50 6.77 7.11 9.63
CA SER A 50 6.92 8.06 8.52
C SER A 50 8.39 8.36 8.21
N GLY A 51 8.63 9.12 7.14
CA GLY A 51 9.95 9.45 6.63
C GLY A 51 10.30 8.75 5.31
N ARG A 52 9.32 8.14 4.63
CA ARG A 52 9.54 7.57 3.30
C ARG A 52 9.82 8.70 2.31
N ARG A 53 10.58 8.39 1.26
CA ARG A 53 10.86 9.32 0.15
C ARG A 53 10.25 8.79 -1.15
N ASP A 54 9.84 9.72 -2.00
CA ASP A 54 9.20 9.38 -3.25
C ASP A 54 10.22 8.87 -4.28
N GLY A 55 9.91 7.71 -4.87
CA GLY A 55 10.67 7.16 -5.98
C GLY A 55 10.48 8.00 -7.25
N ARG A 56 11.52 8.04 -8.10
CA ARG A 56 11.50 8.80 -9.38
C ARG A 56 11.40 7.92 -10.62
N ILE A 57 11.31 6.61 -10.43
CA ILE A 57 11.31 5.61 -11.50
C ILE A 57 10.09 4.71 -11.28
N SER A 58 9.35 4.45 -12.35
CA SER A 58 8.23 3.51 -12.38
C SER A 58 8.36 2.64 -13.62
N VAL A 59 8.41 1.31 -13.43
CA VAL A 59 8.64 0.33 -14.50
C VAL A 59 7.50 -0.68 -14.49
N SER A 60 6.75 -0.77 -15.59
CA SER A 60 5.58 -1.66 -15.68
C SER A 60 5.92 -3.14 -15.56
N SER A 61 7.09 -3.56 -16.06
CA SER A 61 7.53 -4.96 -15.97
C SER A 61 7.79 -5.40 -14.52
N GLU A 62 8.14 -4.49 -13.61
CA GLU A 62 8.32 -4.81 -12.19
C GLU A 62 7.00 -5.13 -11.48
N ALA A 63 5.87 -4.62 -12.00
CA ALA A 63 4.53 -4.89 -11.45
C ALA A 63 4.10 -6.37 -11.62
N THR A 64 4.79 -7.14 -12.48
CA THR A 64 4.58 -8.60 -12.61
C THR A 64 4.91 -9.37 -11.32
N SER A 65 5.66 -8.75 -10.41
CA SER A 65 5.94 -9.29 -9.08
C SER A 65 4.73 -9.30 -8.13
N LEU A 66 3.62 -8.64 -8.49
CA LEU A 66 2.39 -8.69 -7.70
C LEU A 66 1.72 -10.07 -7.77
N PRO A 67 1.15 -10.58 -6.66
CA PRO A 67 0.43 -11.84 -6.65
C PRO A 67 -0.84 -11.75 -7.51
N SER A 68 -1.07 -12.75 -8.36
CA SER A 68 -2.31 -12.93 -9.12
C SER A 68 -3.29 -13.77 -8.31
N PRO A 69 -4.61 -13.50 -8.37
CA PRO A 69 -5.63 -14.39 -7.82
C PRO A 69 -5.59 -15.82 -8.41
N LEU A 70 -4.96 -15.98 -9.57
CA LEU A 70 -4.79 -17.27 -10.26
C LEU A 70 -3.46 -17.96 -9.92
N ASP A 71 -2.57 -17.33 -9.15
CA ASP A 71 -1.31 -17.94 -8.74
C ASP A 71 -1.58 -19.09 -7.76
N SER A 72 -0.85 -20.19 -7.89
CA SER A 72 -0.86 -21.25 -6.88
C SER A 72 -0.31 -20.73 -5.56
N VAL A 73 -0.68 -21.37 -4.44
CA VAL A 73 -0.19 -20.99 -3.10
C VAL A 73 1.35 -20.99 -3.06
N GLY A 74 2.01 -21.93 -3.74
CA GLY A 74 3.48 -21.97 -3.82
C GLY A 74 4.07 -20.72 -4.48
N ILE A 75 3.46 -20.22 -5.55
CA ILE A 75 3.88 -18.98 -6.22
C ILE A 75 3.60 -17.75 -5.34
N GLN A 76 2.45 -17.71 -4.66
CA GLN A 76 2.13 -16.63 -3.74
C GLN A 76 3.15 -16.55 -2.60
N LYS A 77 3.50 -17.68 -1.98
CA LYS A 77 4.56 -17.77 -0.96
C LYS A 77 5.89 -17.22 -1.48
N GLN A 78 6.32 -17.64 -2.68
CA GLN A 78 7.56 -17.16 -3.28
C GLN A 78 7.56 -15.63 -3.47
N LYS A 79 6.48 -15.07 -3.99
CA LYS A 79 6.35 -13.61 -4.19
C LYS A 79 6.41 -12.83 -2.88
N PHE A 80 5.81 -13.35 -1.80
CA PHE A 80 5.87 -12.75 -0.46
C PHE A 80 7.28 -12.83 0.14
N THR A 81 7.95 -13.98 0.03
CA THR A 81 9.33 -14.15 0.53
C THR A 81 10.31 -13.20 -0.17
N VAL A 82 10.13 -12.92 -1.47
CA VAL A 82 10.94 -11.91 -2.18
C VAL A 82 10.77 -10.50 -1.59
N LYS A 83 9.65 -10.22 -0.91
CA LYS A 83 9.40 -8.97 -0.18
C LYS A 83 9.78 -9.05 1.31
N GLY A 84 10.40 -10.15 1.74
CA GLY A 84 10.78 -10.37 3.14
C GLY A 84 9.60 -10.73 4.04
N LEU A 85 8.47 -11.18 3.46
CA LEU A 85 7.27 -11.58 4.16
C LEU A 85 7.17 -13.12 4.22
N ASP A 86 6.64 -13.64 5.31
CA ASP A 86 6.51 -15.08 5.54
C ASP A 86 5.10 -15.62 5.21
N GLU A 87 4.87 -16.90 5.52
CA GLU A 87 3.58 -17.54 5.28
C GLU A 87 2.46 -16.99 6.18
N HIS A 88 2.81 -16.53 7.38
CA HIS A 88 1.85 -15.91 8.30
C HIS A 88 1.40 -14.55 7.79
N ASP A 89 2.32 -13.76 7.24
CA ASP A 89 2.03 -12.49 6.57
C ASP A 89 1.12 -12.69 5.36
N LEU A 90 1.38 -13.73 4.55
CA LEU A 90 0.54 -14.08 3.40
C LEU A 90 -0.91 -14.33 3.82
N VAL A 91 -1.13 -15.18 4.83
CA VAL A 91 -2.48 -15.49 5.31
C VAL A 91 -3.15 -14.24 5.89
N THR A 92 -2.41 -13.46 6.68
CA THR A 92 -2.94 -12.25 7.33
C THR A 92 -3.37 -11.19 6.31
N LEU A 93 -2.52 -10.92 5.31
CA LEU A 93 -2.77 -9.87 4.32
C LEU A 93 -3.76 -10.29 3.23
N ALA A 94 -3.86 -11.58 2.90
CA ALA A 94 -4.85 -12.07 1.94
C ALA A 94 -6.30 -12.00 2.47
N VAL A 95 -6.49 -12.02 3.79
CA VAL A 95 -7.81 -12.03 4.44
C VAL A 95 -8.44 -10.62 4.54
N ILE A 96 -7.68 -9.56 4.24
CA ILE A 96 -8.20 -8.17 4.15
C ILE A 96 -9.33 -8.03 3.10
N LEU A 97 -9.51 -9.03 2.22
CA LEU A 97 -10.60 -9.12 1.25
C LEU A 97 -11.98 -9.48 1.82
N ARG A 98 -12.19 -9.46 3.15
CA ARG A 98 -13.50 -9.70 3.79
C ARG A 98 -14.28 -8.42 4.16
N VAL A 99 -14.01 -7.31 3.46
CA VAL A 99 -14.87 -6.12 3.50
C VAL A 99 -15.72 -6.09 2.23
#